data_AF-A0A965KI14-F1
#
_entry.id   AF-A0A965KI14-F1
#
_cell.length_a   1.000
_cell.length_b   1.000
_cell.length_c   1.000
_cell.angle_alpha   90.00
_cell.angle_beta   90.00
_cell.angle_gamma   90.00
#
_symmetry.space_group_name_H-M   'P 1'
#
loop_
_entity.id
_entity.type
_entity.pdbx_description
1 polymer ?
#
loop_
_entity_poly.entity_id
_entity_poly.type
_entity_poly.pdbx_seq_one_letter_code
_entity_poly.pdbx_strand_id
1 'polypeptide(L)'
;CTDPQGRILASDQYGALYRFNAPAPGEPLKVADVQKVPAEIRGINGMVWFKGALYCGVNDYEHKIHCGLYRVSSSKGDDQLDKVELLREIVSNGDHGVHAIVPAPDGESIYLISGNGAKMTEIAANSAVPKVWGEDHVLPRMPDGRGFMRDVMGPGGCIYRVSPDGKDFNLFSTGFRNIYDAAFNHDGELFTYDADMEYDFNTPWYRPTRVNHVVSGSEFGWRNGAGKRPEFYADNLPAAVNIGPGSPTGVTFGYGAKFPAKFQESLFILDWSWGKIYAIDLKAKGASYTGTKTDFISGGPLPVTDAIIHPKDGAMYFAIGGRKVQSGLYRVTYVGKESTAPISTAAKPSAERDLRHQLEAFHGRKDPKAVAFAWPHLRSPDRFIRWAARVAITHQPVSEWKDKALAETDPFACNEALLALAQVGGICPFHRA
;
A
#
# COMPACT_ATOMS: atom_id res chain seq x y z
N CYS A 1 14.25 -7.56 -2.81
CA CYS A 1 14.08 -7.40 -4.27
C CYS A 1 15.24 -8.04 -5.03
N THR A 2 15.31 -7.91 -6.36
CA THR A 2 16.48 -8.31 -7.18
C THR A 2 17.05 -7.14 -7.96
N ASP A 3 18.36 -7.19 -8.24
CA ASP A 3 19.01 -6.29 -9.19
C ASP A 3 18.86 -6.78 -10.65
N PRO A 4 19.29 -6.02 -11.67
CA PRO A 4 19.17 -6.39 -13.08
C PRO A 4 19.94 -7.65 -13.47
N GLN A 5 20.96 -8.02 -12.69
CA GLN A 5 21.72 -9.25 -12.89
C GLN A 5 21.02 -10.45 -12.25
N GLY A 6 19.88 -10.26 -11.58
CA GLY A 6 19.14 -11.30 -10.86
C GLY A 6 19.85 -11.75 -9.59
N ARG A 7 20.62 -10.88 -8.94
CA ARG A 7 21.09 -11.11 -7.56
C ARG A 7 20.03 -10.60 -6.60
N ILE A 8 19.93 -11.25 -5.45
CA ILE A 8 19.03 -10.86 -4.38
C ILE A 8 19.69 -9.73 -3.59
N LEU A 9 18.91 -8.68 -3.34
CA LEU A 9 19.23 -7.60 -2.42
C LEU A 9 18.36 -7.73 -1.16
N ALA A 10 19.01 -7.74 0.00
CA ALA A 10 18.38 -7.91 1.30
C ALA A 10 18.95 -6.89 2.30
N SER A 11 18.07 -6.23 3.05
CA SER A 11 18.46 -5.30 4.12
C SER A 11 18.40 -5.98 5.47
N ASP A 12 19.40 -5.73 6.30
CA ASP A 12 19.27 -5.93 7.75
C ASP A 12 18.42 -4.79 8.32
N GLN A 13 17.46 -5.11 9.19
CA GLN A 13 16.54 -4.15 9.82
C GLN A 13 17.30 -3.04 10.58
N TYR A 14 18.44 -3.37 11.19
CA TYR A 14 19.26 -2.43 11.97
C TYR A 14 20.65 -2.21 11.38
N GLY A 15 20.89 -2.76 10.19
CA GLY A 15 22.23 -2.89 9.62
C GLY A 15 22.30 -2.46 8.17
N ALA A 16 23.25 -3.04 7.45
CA ALA A 16 23.57 -2.64 6.08
C ALA A 16 22.69 -3.35 5.04
N LEU A 17 22.89 -2.93 3.78
CA LEU A 17 22.39 -3.63 2.61
C LEU A 17 23.37 -4.73 2.19
N TYR A 18 22.83 -5.88 1.79
CA TYR A 18 23.60 -7.05 1.33
C TYR A 18 23.12 -7.51 -0.05
N ARG A 19 24.04 -8.14 -0.79
CA ARG A 19 23.81 -8.69 -2.13
C ARG A 19 24.40 -10.09 -2.25
N PHE A 20 23.68 -11.01 -2.88
CA PHE A 20 24.14 -12.38 -3.14
C PHE A 20 23.39 -13.01 -4.31
N ASN A 21 23.96 -14.05 -4.92
CA ASN A 21 23.24 -14.86 -5.90
C ASN A 21 22.25 -15.78 -5.19
N ALA A 22 21.10 -16.04 -5.82
CA ALA A 22 20.23 -17.11 -5.39
C ALA A 22 21.01 -18.45 -5.39
N PRO A 23 20.99 -19.23 -4.29
CA PRO A 23 21.70 -20.50 -4.25
C PRO A 23 21.10 -21.50 -5.25
N ALA A 24 21.93 -22.43 -5.71
CA ALA A 24 21.49 -23.52 -6.58
C ALA A 24 20.36 -24.33 -5.90
N PRO A 25 19.44 -24.95 -6.67
CA PRO A 25 18.37 -25.75 -6.09
C PRO A 25 18.90 -26.83 -5.14
N GLY A 26 18.39 -26.85 -3.90
CA GLY A 26 18.81 -27.81 -2.86
C GLY A 26 20.06 -27.41 -2.08
N GLU A 27 20.78 -26.36 -2.49
CA GLU A 27 21.99 -25.90 -1.81
C GLU A 27 21.69 -24.77 -0.81
N PRO A 28 22.34 -24.75 0.37
CA PRO A 28 22.22 -23.64 1.31
C PRO A 28 22.97 -22.39 0.80
N LEU A 29 22.48 -21.21 1.18
CA LEU A 29 23.24 -19.96 1.02
C LEU A 29 24.45 -19.97 1.96
N LYS A 30 25.66 -19.81 1.41
CA LYS A 30 26.89 -19.74 2.20
C LYS A 30 27.15 -18.29 2.61
N VAL A 31 27.58 -18.09 3.86
CA VAL A 31 27.90 -16.75 4.39
C VAL A 31 28.93 -16.03 3.53
N ALA A 32 29.92 -16.75 2.99
CA ALA A 32 30.95 -16.18 2.12
C ALA A 32 30.42 -15.63 0.78
N ASP A 33 29.23 -16.05 0.34
CA ASP A 33 28.60 -15.57 -0.89
C ASP A 33 27.78 -14.27 -0.65
N VAL A 34 27.60 -13.89 0.61
CA VAL A 34 26.85 -12.69 1.02
C VAL A 34 27.79 -11.50 1.10
N GLN A 35 27.62 -10.56 0.16
CA GLN A 35 28.46 -9.37 0.06
C GLN A 35 27.75 -8.18 0.68
N LYS A 36 28.43 -7.48 1.60
CA LYS A 36 27.97 -6.16 2.04
C LYS A 36 28.05 -5.19 0.86
N VAL A 37 26.98 -4.45 0.62
CA VAL A 37 26.94 -3.39 -0.38
C VAL A 37 27.62 -2.13 0.19
N PRO A 38 28.50 -1.44 -0.57
CA PRO A 38 29.25 -0.27 -0.06
C PRO A 38 28.39 0.94 0.34
N ALA A 39 27.16 1.05 -0.17
CA ALA A 39 26.24 2.13 0.15
C ALA A 39 26.06 2.31 1.67
N GLU A 40 26.36 3.51 2.16
CA GLU A 40 26.19 3.91 3.56
C GLU A 40 24.69 4.18 3.84
N ILE A 41 23.91 3.10 3.89
CA ILE A 41 22.47 3.10 4.12
C ILE A 41 22.09 1.99 5.11
N ARG A 42 20.99 2.17 5.84
CA ARG A 42 20.47 1.23 6.84
C ARG A 42 18.96 1.33 6.97
N GLY A 43 18.33 0.37 7.65
CA GLY A 43 16.91 0.44 7.99
C GLY A 43 15.98 0.48 6.77
N ILE A 44 16.37 -0.18 5.68
CA ILE A 44 15.54 -0.26 4.47
C ILE A 44 14.43 -1.29 4.73
N ASN A 45 13.20 -0.81 4.87
CA ASN A 45 12.04 -1.68 5.06
C ASN A 45 11.54 -2.26 3.74
N GLY A 46 11.65 -1.51 2.65
CA GLY A 46 11.33 -2.00 1.31
C GLY A 46 12.16 -1.30 0.24
N MET A 47 12.39 -2.00 -0.86
CA MET A 47 13.27 -1.54 -1.93
C MET A 47 12.88 -2.13 -3.26
N VAL A 48 13.16 -1.39 -4.34
CA VAL A 48 12.94 -1.87 -5.69
C VAL A 48 13.97 -1.29 -6.65
N TRP A 49 14.43 -2.12 -7.58
CA TRP A 49 15.25 -1.63 -8.68
C TRP A 49 14.36 -0.98 -9.74
N PHE A 50 14.60 0.28 -10.05
CA PHE A 50 13.80 1.04 -11.00
C PHE A 50 14.66 2.08 -11.73
N LYS A 51 14.49 2.21 -13.05
CA LYS A 51 15.22 3.17 -13.91
C LYS A 51 16.73 3.31 -13.59
N GLY A 52 17.41 2.17 -13.42
CA GLY A 52 18.87 2.11 -13.24
C GLY A 52 19.39 2.41 -11.83
N ALA A 53 18.51 2.56 -10.84
CA ALA A 53 18.89 2.76 -9.45
C ALA A 53 18.04 1.89 -8.52
N LEU A 54 18.51 1.72 -7.29
CA LEU A 54 17.73 1.09 -6.21
C LEU A 54 17.00 2.19 -5.43
N TYR A 55 15.67 2.16 -5.43
CA TYR A 55 14.86 3.03 -4.59
C TYR A 55 14.57 2.34 -3.27
N CYS A 56 14.73 3.04 -2.16
CA CYS A 56 14.66 2.49 -0.80
C CYS A 56 13.72 3.30 0.09
N GLY A 57 12.76 2.61 0.73
CA GLY A 57 11.93 3.13 1.79
C GLY A 57 12.63 2.88 3.11
N VAL A 58 13.15 3.94 3.72
CA VAL A 58 14.01 3.85 4.91
C VAL A 58 13.23 4.27 6.15
N ASN A 59 13.23 3.40 7.15
CA ASN A 59 12.71 3.66 8.48
C ASN A 59 13.71 3.18 9.53
N ASP A 60 14.61 4.07 9.94
CA ASP A 60 15.66 3.71 10.90
C ASP A 60 15.17 3.80 12.34
N TYR A 61 14.97 2.63 12.94
CA TYR A 61 14.51 2.43 14.31
C TYR A 61 15.44 3.01 15.39
N GLU A 62 16.72 3.24 15.06
CA GLU A 62 17.72 3.79 15.97
C GLU A 62 18.04 5.27 15.68
N HIS A 63 17.33 5.91 14.74
CA HIS A 63 17.49 7.32 14.38
C HIS A 63 18.93 7.72 14.05
N LYS A 64 19.72 6.83 13.42
CA LYS A 64 21.10 7.12 12.99
C LYS A 64 21.15 7.78 11.62
N ILE A 65 20.11 7.60 10.80
CA ILE A 65 19.87 8.34 9.57
C ILE A 65 18.40 8.79 9.50
N HIS A 66 18.11 9.77 8.64
CA HIS A 66 16.73 10.19 8.40
C HIS A 66 15.88 9.05 7.83
N CYS A 67 14.60 9.01 8.21
CA CYS A 67 13.63 8.15 7.56
C CYS A 67 13.11 8.83 6.28
N GLY A 68 12.74 8.06 5.25
CA GLY A 68 12.20 8.63 4.02
C GLY A 68 12.45 7.81 2.76
N LEU A 69 12.30 8.49 1.62
CA LEU A 69 12.58 7.94 0.31
C LEU A 69 14.03 8.22 -0.08
N TYR A 70 14.76 7.16 -0.39
CA TYR A 70 16.15 7.21 -0.84
C TYR A 70 16.31 6.63 -2.24
N ARG A 71 17.36 7.08 -2.93
CA ARG A 71 17.87 6.48 -4.15
C ARG A 71 19.33 6.09 -3.95
N VAL A 72 19.67 4.87 -4.33
CA VAL A 72 21.03 4.32 -4.25
C VAL A 72 21.50 3.94 -5.66
N SER A 73 22.68 4.41 -6.05
CA SER A 73 23.27 4.17 -7.38
C SER A 73 24.78 3.96 -7.30
N SER A 74 25.42 3.64 -8.42
CA SER A 74 26.89 3.68 -8.54
C SER A 74 27.36 5.09 -8.90
N SER A 75 28.37 5.59 -8.21
CA SER A 75 29.06 6.86 -8.50
C SER A 75 29.94 6.77 -9.75
N LYS A 76 30.37 5.56 -10.14
CA LYS A 76 31.28 5.28 -11.26
C LYS A 76 30.60 4.62 -12.46
N GLY A 77 29.30 4.34 -12.36
CA GLY A 77 28.56 3.57 -13.37
C GLY A 77 28.99 2.10 -13.44
N ASP A 78 29.63 1.60 -12.38
CA ASP A 78 30.00 0.19 -12.23
C ASP A 78 28.95 -0.60 -11.45
N ASP A 79 29.29 -1.84 -11.11
CA ASP A 79 28.42 -2.76 -10.38
C ASP A 79 28.45 -2.57 -8.85
N GLN A 80 28.96 -1.44 -8.36
CA GLN A 80 29.05 -1.12 -6.94
C GLN A 80 28.09 0.02 -6.60
N LEU A 81 27.08 -0.27 -5.79
CA LEU A 81 26.21 0.75 -5.23
C LEU A 81 26.92 1.43 -4.06
N ASP A 82 27.27 2.70 -4.21
CA ASP A 82 28.03 3.49 -3.23
C ASP A 82 27.49 4.92 -3.03
N LYS A 83 26.67 5.42 -3.96
CA LYS A 83 26.07 6.74 -3.89
C LYS A 83 24.67 6.65 -3.28
N VAL A 84 24.46 7.31 -2.14
CA VAL A 84 23.18 7.36 -1.42
C VAL A 84 22.61 8.78 -1.47
N GLU A 85 21.38 8.93 -1.93
CA GLU A 85 20.69 10.21 -2.06
C GLU A 85 19.35 10.15 -1.30
N LEU A 86 19.16 11.03 -0.31
CA LEU A 86 17.85 11.26 0.30
C LEU A 86 17.03 12.11 -0.67
N LEU A 87 15.93 11.56 -1.19
CA LEU A 87 15.03 12.27 -2.09
C LEU A 87 13.96 13.05 -1.31
N ARG A 88 13.43 12.48 -0.23
CA ARG A 88 12.45 13.12 0.64
C ARG A 88 12.50 12.54 2.04
N GLU A 89 12.72 13.39 3.03
CA GLU A 89 12.57 13.01 4.43
C GLU A 89 11.09 12.80 4.78
N ILE A 90 10.80 11.73 5.52
CA ILE A 90 9.50 11.46 6.14
C ILE A 90 9.75 11.25 7.63
N VAL A 91 9.23 12.16 8.46
CA VAL A 91 9.38 12.02 9.92
C VAL A 91 8.59 10.80 10.38
N SER A 92 9.30 9.81 10.92
CA SER A 92 8.72 8.53 11.30
C SER A 92 9.35 8.03 12.59
N ASN A 93 8.62 7.22 13.35
CA ASN A 93 9.14 6.52 14.51
C ASN A 93 8.47 5.15 14.68
N GLY A 94 9.28 4.16 15.06
CA GLY A 94 8.80 2.79 15.34
C GLY A 94 8.38 2.00 14.11
N ASP A 95 7.59 0.94 14.34
CA ASP A 95 7.21 -0.06 13.34
C ASP A 95 6.18 0.42 12.31
N HIS A 96 5.53 1.57 12.50
CA HIS A 96 4.43 2.04 11.64
C HIS A 96 4.89 3.14 10.68
N GLY A 97 6.09 2.96 10.12
CA GLY A 97 6.84 4.02 9.48
C GLY A 97 6.81 4.01 7.96
N VAL A 98 7.96 4.33 7.36
CA VAL A 98 8.18 4.21 5.91
C VAL A 98 8.44 2.74 5.60
N HIS A 99 7.76 2.19 4.59
CA HIS A 99 7.84 0.77 4.28
C HIS A 99 8.29 0.50 2.85
N ALA A 100 7.37 0.06 1.98
CA ALA A 100 7.68 -0.39 0.64
C ALA A 100 7.70 0.71 -0.42
N ILE A 101 8.34 0.37 -1.53
CA ILE A 101 8.31 1.14 -2.77
C ILE A 101 7.93 0.20 -3.90
N VAL A 102 6.91 0.60 -4.67
CA VAL A 102 6.34 -0.25 -5.71
C VAL A 102 6.34 0.53 -7.03
N PRO A 103 7.00 0.06 -8.09
CA PRO A 103 6.92 0.70 -9.40
C PRO A 103 5.49 0.64 -9.93
N ALA A 104 5.05 1.75 -10.49
CA ALA A 104 3.76 1.80 -11.15
C ALA A 104 3.81 1.07 -12.50
N PRO A 105 2.69 0.49 -12.98
CA PRO A 105 2.61 -0.15 -14.29
C PRO A 105 2.88 0.81 -15.46
N ASP A 106 2.75 2.13 -15.25
CA ASP A 106 3.09 3.16 -16.24
C ASP A 106 4.59 3.22 -16.58
N GLY A 107 5.45 2.61 -15.75
CA GLY A 107 6.90 2.65 -15.90
C GLY A 107 7.53 4.03 -15.63
N GLU A 108 6.74 5.00 -15.16
CA GLU A 108 7.11 6.40 -14.98
C GLU A 108 7.11 6.84 -13.52
N SER A 109 6.28 6.23 -12.67
CA SER A 109 6.15 6.59 -11.26
C SER A 109 6.46 5.42 -10.32
N ILE A 110 6.72 5.76 -9.06
CA ILE A 110 6.84 4.78 -7.96
C ILE A 110 5.85 5.14 -6.86
N TYR A 111 5.37 4.15 -6.12
CA TYR A 111 4.46 4.33 -5.02
C TYR A 111 5.19 4.11 -3.71
N LEU A 112 5.17 5.08 -2.80
CA LEU A 112 5.75 4.97 -1.47
C LEU A 112 4.65 4.58 -0.47
N ILE A 113 4.84 3.46 0.22
CA ILE A 113 3.89 2.90 1.17
C ILE A 113 4.30 3.30 2.59
N SER A 114 3.38 3.84 3.39
CA SER A 114 3.68 4.37 4.72
C SER A 114 2.57 4.08 5.73
N GLY A 115 2.97 3.63 6.92
CA GLY A 115 2.08 3.42 8.06
C GLY A 115 1.66 4.73 8.72
N ASN A 116 0.80 4.64 9.73
CA ASN A 116 0.25 5.77 10.46
C ASN A 116 1.21 6.44 11.46
N GLY A 117 2.40 5.88 11.68
CA GLY A 117 3.49 6.50 12.44
C GLY A 117 4.40 7.39 11.58
N ALA A 118 4.35 7.24 10.26
CA ALA A 118 4.98 8.16 9.33
C ALA A 118 4.12 9.41 9.18
N LYS A 119 4.66 10.56 9.58
CA LYS A 119 3.98 11.85 9.44
C LYS A 119 3.84 12.19 7.96
N MET A 120 2.64 12.64 7.59
CA MET A 120 2.38 13.10 6.23
C MET A 120 3.32 14.24 5.87
N THR A 121 4.00 14.13 4.74
CA THR A 121 4.91 15.16 4.23
C THR A 121 4.16 16.22 3.45
N GLU A 122 4.87 17.21 2.91
CA GLU A 122 4.28 18.14 1.96
C GLU A 122 3.83 17.40 0.69
N ILE A 123 2.56 17.57 0.34
CA ILE A 123 1.94 16.89 -0.81
C ILE A 123 1.68 17.87 -1.95
N ALA A 124 1.78 17.38 -3.17
CA ALA A 124 1.55 18.15 -4.38
C ALA A 124 0.11 18.68 -4.45
N ALA A 125 -0.06 19.85 -5.08
CA ALA A 125 -1.36 20.50 -5.23
C ALA A 125 -2.36 19.65 -6.03
N ASN A 126 -1.87 18.77 -6.89
CA ASN A 126 -2.66 17.86 -7.71
C ASN A 126 -2.92 16.50 -7.03
N SER A 127 -2.75 16.39 -5.71
CA SER A 127 -2.98 15.14 -4.97
C SER A 127 -4.39 14.59 -5.18
N ALA A 128 -4.49 13.28 -5.38
CA ALA A 128 -5.77 12.61 -5.60
C ALA A 128 -6.67 12.71 -4.36
N VAL A 129 -6.10 12.58 -3.16
CA VAL A 129 -6.83 12.73 -1.89
C VAL A 129 -7.10 14.22 -1.62
N PRO A 130 -8.37 14.66 -1.56
CA PRO A 130 -8.69 16.05 -1.22
C PRO A 130 -8.38 16.33 0.25
N LYS A 131 -7.78 17.50 0.54
CA LYS A 131 -7.46 17.98 1.90
C LYS A 131 -8.70 18.47 2.66
N VAL A 132 -9.71 17.62 2.78
CA VAL A 132 -11.01 17.93 3.40
C VAL A 132 -11.31 17.03 4.60
N TRP A 133 -10.30 16.33 5.10
CA TRP A 133 -10.42 15.51 6.30
C TRP A 133 -10.53 16.36 7.57
N GLY A 134 -11.02 15.70 8.62
CA GLY A 134 -11.35 16.31 9.89
C GLY A 134 -11.58 15.23 10.94
N GLU A 135 -11.80 15.70 12.16
CA GLU A 135 -12.12 14.89 13.31
C GLU A 135 -13.51 15.22 13.79
N ASP A 136 -14.40 14.24 13.67
CA ASP A 136 -15.85 14.45 13.80
C ASP A 136 -16.43 13.59 14.93
N HIS A 137 -15.78 13.68 16.09
CA HIS A 137 -16.16 12.93 17.29
C HIS A 137 -17.08 13.75 18.20
N VAL A 138 -18.29 13.23 18.43
CA VAL A 138 -19.22 13.80 19.41
C VAL A 138 -18.75 13.54 20.85
N LEU A 139 -18.15 12.36 21.10
CA LEU A 139 -17.63 11.96 22.40
C LEU A 139 -16.09 12.01 22.42
N PRO A 140 -15.47 12.28 23.58
CA PRO A 140 -14.02 12.17 23.72
C PRO A 140 -13.51 10.84 23.21
N ARG A 141 -12.36 10.84 22.53
CA ARG A 141 -11.77 9.60 22.05
C ARG A 141 -11.32 8.75 23.22
N MET A 142 -11.64 7.46 23.12
CA MET A 142 -10.99 6.42 23.90
C MET A 142 -9.75 5.99 23.11
N PRO A 143 -8.52 6.36 23.53
CA PRO A 143 -7.31 5.91 22.87
C PRO A 143 -7.14 4.40 23.04
N ASP A 144 -6.30 3.79 22.20
CA ASP A 144 -5.94 2.38 22.33
C ASP A 144 -5.46 2.08 23.77
N GLY A 145 -5.76 0.88 24.29
CA GLY A 145 -5.59 0.57 25.72
C GLY A 145 -4.17 0.73 26.30
N ARG A 146 -3.13 0.79 25.45
CA ARG A 146 -1.73 1.09 25.85
C ARG A 146 -1.23 2.46 25.39
N GLY A 147 -2.12 3.32 24.90
CA GLY A 147 -1.80 4.64 24.36
C GLY A 147 -1.11 4.63 23.00
N PHE A 148 -1.15 3.51 22.27
CA PHE A 148 -0.55 3.40 20.94
C PHE A 148 -1.18 4.43 19.98
N MET A 149 -0.36 5.22 19.28
CA MET A 149 -0.79 6.27 18.36
C MET A 149 -1.84 7.26 18.93
N ARG A 150 -1.87 7.45 20.26
CA ARG A 150 -2.87 8.32 20.92
C ARG A 150 -2.85 9.78 20.47
N ASP A 151 -1.71 10.25 19.95
CA ASP A 151 -1.49 11.63 19.53
C ASP A 151 -1.50 11.79 18.00
N VAL A 152 -1.82 10.72 17.26
CA VAL A 152 -1.92 10.75 15.79
C VAL A 152 -3.37 10.95 15.36
N MET A 153 -3.58 11.97 14.52
CA MET A 153 -4.88 12.31 13.94
C MET A 153 -5.07 11.64 12.57
N GLY A 154 -6.33 11.49 12.16
CA GLY A 154 -6.69 10.96 10.85
C GLY A 154 -6.44 11.97 9.72
N PRO A 155 -6.17 11.51 8.49
CA PRO A 155 -6.16 10.12 8.07
C PRO A 155 -4.72 9.58 8.12
N GLY A 156 -4.38 8.87 9.20
CA GLY A 156 -3.08 8.20 9.30
C GLY A 156 -2.94 7.11 8.25
N GLY A 157 -1.69 6.72 7.98
CA GLY A 157 -1.33 5.72 6.98
C GLY A 157 -1.63 6.21 5.57
N CYS A 158 -0.63 6.22 4.70
CA CYS A 158 -0.77 6.83 3.38
C CYS A 158 0.08 6.15 2.32
N ILE A 159 -0.35 6.34 1.08
CA ILE A 159 0.36 5.93 -0.12
C ILE A 159 0.54 7.16 -0.99
N TYR A 160 1.79 7.43 -1.37
CA TYR A 160 2.13 8.50 -2.31
C TYR A 160 2.46 7.91 -3.67
N ARG A 161 1.96 8.51 -4.75
CA ARG A 161 2.56 8.35 -6.08
C ARG A 161 3.65 9.40 -6.24
N VAL A 162 4.86 8.96 -6.54
CA VAL A 162 6.07 9.77 -6.49
C VAL A 162 6.78 9.76 -7.84
N SER A 163 7.26 10.92 -8.28
CA SER A 163 8.14 11.02 -9.45
C SER A 163 9.51 10.37 -9.16
N PRO A 164 10.23 9.83 -10.15
CA PRO A 164 11.51 9.15 -9.90
C PRO A 164 12.60 10.07 -9.32
N ASP A 165 12.47 11.39 -9.49
CA ASP A 165 13.37 12.37 -8.88
C ASP A 165 12.95 12.80 -7.46
N GLY A 166 11.82 12.29 -6.94
CA GLY A 166 11.30 12.58 -5.60
C GLY A 166 10.75 13.99 -5.41
N LYS A 167 10.49 14.73 -6.49
CA LYS A 167 9.98 16.11 -6.41
C LYS A 167 8.47 16.19 -6.33
N ASP A 168 7.75 15.34 -7.06
CA ASP A 168 6.30 15.29 -7.03
C ASP A 168 5.84 14.18 -6.08
N PHE A 169 5.20 14.55 -4.98
CA PHE A 169 4.61 13.64 -3.99
C PHE A 169 3.09 13.81 -4.02
N ASN A 170 2.44 13.03 -4.86
CA ASN A 170 0.99 13.04 -5.01
C ASN A 170 0.38 12.09 -3.99
N LEU A 171 -0.42 12.61 -3.04
CA LEU A 171 -1.11 11.76 -2.07
C LEU A 171 -2.21 10.97 -2.78
N PHE A 172 -2.00 9.67 -2.92
CA PHE A 172 -2.85 8.78 -3.70
C PHE A 172 -3.98 8.17 -2.86
N SER A 173 -3.66 7.74 -1.63
CA SER A 173 -4.63 7.12 -0.72
C SER A 173 -4.25 7.34 0.74
N THR A 174 -5.23 7.31 1.65
CA THR A 174 -5.04 7.46 3.09
C THR A 174 -5.90 6.51 3.93
N GLY A 175 -5.78 6.57 5.25
CA GLY A 175 -6.72 5.93 6.17
C GLY A 175 -6.34 4.51 6.59
N PHE A 176 -5.05 4.18 6.51
CA PHE A 176 -4.51 2.88 6.90
C PHE A 176 -3.94 2.91 8.33
N ARG A 177 -3.82 1.75 8.98
CA ARG A 177 -3.06 1.63 10.22
C ARG A 177 -1.58 1.42 9.89
N ASN A 178 -1.26 0.24 9.38
CA ASN A 178 0.11 -0.14 9.08
C ASN A 178 0.13 -1.08 7.89
N ILE A 179 0.56 -0.53 6.76
CA ILE A 179 0.67 -1.20 5.48
C ILE A 179 2.16 -1.34 5.16
N TYR A 180 2.70 -2.54 5.33
CA TYR A 180 4.13 -2.77 5.10
C TYR A 180 4.47 -2.86 3.61
N ASP A 181 3.53 -3.28 2.77
CA ASP A 181 3.82 -3.54 1.36
C ASP A 181 2.57 -3.42 0.48
N ALA A 182 2.78 -3.37 -0.83
CA ALA A 182 1.71 -3.33 -1.82
C ALA A 182 2.16 -3.94 -3.15
N ALA A 183 1.20 -4.35 -3.98
CA ALA A 183 1.49 -4.88 -5.30
C ALA A 183 0.41 -4.51 -6.32
N PHE A 184 0.83 -4.27 -7.57
CA PHE A 184 -0.07 -4.07 -8.69
C PHE A 184 -0.44 -5.39 -9.35
N ASN A 185 -1.72 -5.55 -9.69
CA ASN A 185 -2.15 -6.66 -10.54
C ASN A 185 -1.96 -6.32 -12.04
N HIS A 186 -2.18 -7.30 -12.92
CA HIS A 186 -2.10 -7.10 -14.38
C HIS A 186 -3.13 -6.12 -14.97
N ASP A 187 -4.16 -5.79 -14.20
CA ASP A 187 -5.18 -4.81 -14.59
C ASP A 187 -4.79 -3.36 -14.24
N GLY A 188 -3.61 -3.17 -13.63
CA GLY A 188 -3.10 -1.86 -13.21
C GLY A 188 -3.60 -1.41 -11.84
N GLU A 189 -4.17 -2.31 -11.05
CA GLU A 189 -4.84 -2.00 -9.78
C GLU A 189 -3.95 -2.33 -8.59
N LEU A 190 -3.90 -1.43 -7.60
CA LEU A 190 -3.02 -1.53 -6.45
C LEU A 190 -3.70 -2.23 -5.27
N PHE A 191 -3.01 -3.16 -4.63
CA PHE A 191 -3.47 -3.83 -3.42
C PHE A 191 -2.45 -3.71 -2.30
N THR A 192 -2.92 -3.57 -1.07
CA THR A 192 -2.08 -3.56 0.13
C THR A 192 -2.72 -4.40 1.24
N TYR A 193 -1.94 -4.76 2.26
CA TYR A 193 -2.38 -5.54 3.41
C TYR A 193 -2.21 -4.71 4.70
N ASP A 194 -3.34 -4.27 5.26
CA ASP A 194 -3.39 -3.33 6.40
C ASP A 194 -3.54 -4.08 7.73
N ALA A 195 -2.86 -3.60 8.77
CA ALA A 195 -2.84 -4.22 10.09
C ALA A 195 -4.10 -3.95 10.92
N ASP A 196 -4.45 -4.91 11.78
CA ASP A 196 -5.48 -4.74 12.80
C ASP A 196 -4.95 -3.93 13.98
N MET A 197 -5.80 -3.73 15.00
CA MET A 197 -5.36 -3.31 16.32
C MET A 197 -5.73 -4.42 17.30
N GLU A 198 -4.76 -5.22 17.71
CA GLU A 198 -5.00 -6.42 18.49
C GLU A 198 -5.64 -6.13 19.86
N TYR A 199 -5.44 -4.92 20.41
CA TYR A 199 -6.06 -4.48 21.67
C TYR A 199 -7.55 -4.15 21.53
N ASP A 200 -8.04 -3.97 20.30
CA ASP A 200 -9.45 -3.72 20.04
C ASP A 200 -10.23 -5.03 19.85
N PHE A 201 -9.61 -6.20 19.95
CA PHE A 201 -10.32 -7.46 19.76
C PHE A 201 -11.57 -7.53 20.68
N ASN A 202 -12.71 -7.93 20.11
CA ASN A 202 -14.04 -7.90 20.72
C ASN A 202 -14.68 -6.52 20.99
N THR A 203 -14.12 -5.41 20.49
CA THR A 203 -14.79 -4.10 20.53
C THR A 203 -15.59 -3.83 19.26
N PRO A 204 -16.62 -2.95 19.30
CA PRO A 204 -17.41 -2.59 18.11
C PRO A 204 -16.62 -1.90 16.99
N TRP A 205 -15.42 -1.38 17.28
CA TRP A 205 -14.55 -0.69 16.32
C TRP A 205 -13.34 -1.54 15.90
N TYR A 206 -13.29 -2.81 16.30
CA TYR A 206 -12.27 -3.73 15.80
C TYR A 206 -12.34 -3.83 14.27
N ARG A 207 -11.16 -3.81 13.64
CA ARG A 207 -11.00 -4.08 12.22
C ARG A 207 -9.90 -5.13 12.09
N PRO A 208 -10.15 -6.27 11.44
CA PRO A 208 -9.14 -7.30 11.25
C PRO A 208 -8.07 -6.81 10.27
N THR A 209 -6.98 -7.57 10.15
CA THR A 209 -6.07 -7.38 9.03
C THR A 209 -6.83 -7.65 7.75
N ARG A 210 -6.51 -6.88 6.71
CA ARG A 210 -7.36 -6.85 5.53
C ARG A 210 -6.63 -6.42 4.28
N VAL A 211 -6.98 -7.06 3.18
CA VAL A 211 -6.52 -6.68 1.84
C VAL A 211 -7.40 -5.56 1.33
N ASN A 212 -6.80 -4.42 1.03
CA ASN A 212 -7.48 -3.26 0.49
C ASN A 212 -7.15 -3.11 -0.99
N HIS A 213 -8.19 -2.92 -1.81
CA HIS A 213 -8.02 -2.44 -3.19
C HIS A 213 -7.89 -0.91 -3.13
N VAL A 214 -6.68 -0.42 -3.37
CA VAL A 214 -6.29 0.99 -3.23
C VAL A 214 -6.61 1.72 -4.53
N VAL A 215 -7.48 2.73 -4.45
CA VAL A 215 -7.99 3.46 -5.62
C VAL A 215 -7.67 4.95 -5.49
N SER A 216 -7.75 5.70 -6.59
CA SER A 216 -7.37 7.11 -6.55
C SER A 216 -8.25 7.90 -5.56
N GLY A 217 -7.63 8.56 -4.58
CA GLY A 217 -8.33 9.32 -3.56
C GLY A 217 -9.03 8.45 -2.50
N SER A 218 -8.67 7.17 -2.36
CA SER A 218 -9.28 6.29 -1.35
C SER A 218 -8.93 6.67 0.09
N GLU A 219 -9.86 6.35 0.99
CA GLU A 219 -9.73 6.54 2.42
C GLU A 219 -10.30 5.31 3.15
N PHE A 220 -9.51 4.67 4.00
CA PHE A 220 -9.83 3.38 4.64
C PHE A 220 -10.20 3.47 6.14
N GLY A 221 -10.47 4.67 6.64
CA GLY A 221 -11.17 4.90 7.89
C GLY A 221 -10.33 4.79 9.16
N TRP A 222 -9.00 4.65 9.08
CA TRP A 222 -8.16 4.61 10.30
C TRP A 222 -8.13 5.95 11.02
N ARG A 223 -8.47 5.94 12.31
CA ARG A 223 -8.17 6.99 13.29
C ARG A 223 -7.76 6.29 14.58
N ASN A 224 -7.14 7.02 15.49
CA ASN A 224 -6.66 6.44 16.74
C ASN A 224 -7.81 5.97 17.66
N GLY A 225 -7.58 4.84 18.35
CA GLY A 225 -8.54 4.29 19.31
C GLY A 225 -9.93 4.01 18.72
N ALA A 226 -10.97 4.36 19.48
CA ALA A 226 -12.36 4.16 19.12
C ALA A 226 -12.87 5.03 17.95
N GLY A 227 -12.00 5.83 17.31
CA GLY A 227 -12.39 6.75 16.22
C GLY A 227 -12.37 6.19 14.82
N LYS A 228 -12.04 4.91 14.67
CA LYS A 228 -12.08 4.23 13.37
C LYS A 228 -13.47 4.37 12.76
N ARG A 229 -13.52 4.79 11.50
CA ARG A 229 -14.77 4.84 10.75
C ARG A 229 -15.20 3.41 10.42
N PRO A 230 -16.44 3.00 10.73
CA PRO A 230 -16.99 1.74 10.31
C PRO A 230 -17.00 1.59 8.78
N GLU A 231 -16.85 0.37 8.28
CA GLU A 231 -16.76 0.11 6.82
C GLU A 231 -18.07 0.41 6.09
N PHE A 232 -19.21 0.51 6.77
CA PHE A 232 -20.48 0.87 6.14
C PHE A 232 -20.67 2.39 5.99
N TYR A 233 -19.80 3.23 6.56
CA TYR A 233 -19.87 4.69 6.40
C TYR A 233 -19.46 5.11 4.99
N ALA A 234 -20.21 6.00 4.35
CA ALA A 234 -19.95 6.42 2.97
C ALA A 234 -18.55 7.05 2.75
N ASP A 235 -17.95 7.64 3.78
CA ASP A 235 -16.60 8.25 3.78
C ASP A 235 -15.47 7.28 4.16
N ASN A 236 -15.71 5.98 4.00
CA ASN A 236 -14.74 4.91 4.16
C ASN A 236 -14.91 3.89 3.01
N LEU A 237 -13.84 3.37 2.42
CA LEU A 237 -13.91 2.24 1.48
C LEU A 237 -13.69 0.91 2.21
N PRO A 238 -14.43 -0.15 1.84
CA PRO A 238 -14.31 -1.46 2.48
C PRO A 238 -13.05 -2.20 2.00
N ALA A 239 -12.63 -3.20 2.78
CA ALA A 239 -11.64 -4.16 2.31
C ALA A 239 -12.16 -5.00 1.14
N ALA A 240 -11.25 -5.45 0.29
CA ALA A 240 -11.53 -6.49 -0.70
C ALA A 240 -11.69 -7.86 -0.01
N VAL A 241 -10.87 -8.13 1.01
CA VAL A 241 -10.88 -9.36 1.81
C VAL A 241 -10.48 -9.06 3.25
N ASN A 242 -11.33 -9.41 4.22
CA ASN A 242 -10.97 -9.44 5.64
C ASN A 242 -10.28 -10.79 5.96
N ILE A 243 -9.12 -10.75 6.61
CA ILE A 243 -8.25 -11.93 6.80
C ILE A 243 -8.39 -12.52 8.21
N GLY A 244 -8.34 -11.67 9.23
CA GLY A 244 -8.39 -12.06 10.64
C GLY A 244 -7.39 -11.26 11.50
N PRO A 245 -7.10 -11.66 12.73
CA PRO A 245 -6.00 -11.08 13.50
C PRO A 245 -4.65 -11.47 12.88
N GLY A 246 -3.65 -10.57 12.91
CA GLY A 246 -2.36 -10.85 12.28
C GLY A 246 -1.40 -9.68 12.28
N SER A 247 -0.20 -9.87 11.73
CA SER A 247 0.80 -8.81 11.58
C SER A 247 1.30 -8.77 10.13
N PRO A 248 0.71 -7.91 9.27
CA PRO A 248 1.09 -7.78 7.87
C PRO A 248 2.56 -7.41 7.66
N THR A 249 3.20 -8.05 6.69
CA THR A 249 4.55 -7.69 6.24
C THR A 249 4.59 -7.56 4.70
N GLY A 250 5.08 -8.56 3.97
CA GLY A 250 5.22 -8.52 2.51
C GLY A 250 3.92 -8.76 1.74
N VAL A 251 3.85 -8.20 0.53
CA VAL A 251 2.74 -8.32 -0.42
C VAL A 251 3.30 -8.45 -1.84
N THR A 252 3.04 -9.57 -2.52
CA THR A 252 3.55 -9.76 -3.89
C THR A 252 2.64 -10.66 -4.72
N PHE A 253 2.54 -10.42 -6.03
CA PHE A 253 1.85 -11.36 -6.94
C PHE A 253 2.77 -12.49 -7.36
N GLY A 254 2.20 -13.66 -7.64
CA GLY A 254 2.92 -14.83 -8.16
C GLY A 254 3.42 -14.73 -9.60
N TYR A 255 3.44 -13.54 -10.19
CA TYR A 255 3.75 -13.35 -11.60
C TYR A 255 5.15 -13.85 -11.95
N GLY A 256 5.24 -14.64 -13.02
CA GLY A 256 6.49 -15.28 -13.47
C GLY A 256 6.89 -16.53 -12.67
N ALA A 257 6.14 -16.91 -11.64
CA ALA A 257 6.48 -18.08 -10.84
C ALA A 257 6.30 -19.37 -11.65
N LYS A 258 7.18 -20.35 -11.43
CA LYS A 258 7.03 -21.72 -11.94
C LYS A 258 6.07 -22.53 -11.07
N PHE A 259 4.89 -21.96 -10.84
CA PHE A 259 3.78 -22.55 -10.10
C PHE A 259 2.58 -22.78 -11.03
N PRO A 260 1.59 -23.60 -10.62
CA PRO A 260 0.32 -23.69 -11.34
C PRO A 260 -0.33 -22.33 -11.54
N ALA A 261 -1.09 -22.16 -12.63
CA ALA A 261 -1.70 -20.89 -13.03
C ALA A 261 -2.42 -20.15 -11.90
N LYS A 262 -3.15 -20.89 -11.04
CA LYS A 262 -3.82 -20.34 -9.84
C LYS A 262 -2.87 -19.52 -8.96
N PHE A 263 -1.67 -20.04 -8.69
CA PHE A 263 -0.69 -19.40 -7.82
C PHE A 263 0.11 -18.32 -8.55
N GLN A 264 0.22 -18.39 -9.88
CA GLN A 264 0.76 -17.28 -10.66
C GLN A 264 -0.16 -16.05 -10.60
N GLU A 265 -1.49 -16.24 -10.63
CA GLU A 265 -2.47 -15.15 -10.52
C GLU A 265 -2.71 -14.66 -9.07
N SER A 266 -2.27 -15.42 -8.06
CA SER A 266 -2.57 -15.11 -6.66
C SER A 266 -1.78 -13.91 -6.13
N LEU A 267 -2.44 -13.09 -5.32
CA LEU A 267 -1.77 -12.13 -4.43
C LEU A 267 -1.32 -12.86 -3.17
N PHE A 268 -0.01 -12.94 -2.95
CA PHE A 268 0.55 -13.45 -1.72
C PHE A 268 0.65 -12.35 -0.68
N ILE A 269 0.15 -12.61 0.52
CA ILE A 269 0.26 -11.72 1.68
C ILE A 269 0.91 -12.46 2.84
N LEU A 270 1.84 -11.81 3.52
CA LEU A 270 2.66 -12.40 4.57
C LEU A 270 2.21 -11.91 5.95
N ASP A 271 2.19 -12.82 6.92
CA ASP A 271 1.80 -12.58 8.32
C ASP A 271 2.90 -13.04 9.27
N TRP A 272 3.55 -12.08 9.93
CA TRP A 272 4.66 -12.30 10.83
C TRP A 272 4.26 -13.03 12.11
N SER A 273 3.14 -12.64 12.73
CA SER A 273 2.72 -13.15 14.04
C SER A 273 2.27 -14.60 13.98
N TRP A 274 1.55 -14.97 12.93
CA TRP A 274 1.04 -16.34 12.76
C TRP A 274 1.96 -17.24 11.93
N GLY A 275 3.01 -16.66 11.36
CA GLY A 275 3.95 -17.35 10.49
C GLY A 275 3.30 -17.98 9.28
N LYS A 276 2.49 -17.18 8.57
CA LYS A 276 1.71 -17.62 7.42
C LYS A 276 2.00 -16.80 6.18
N ILE A 277 2.01 -17.47 5.04
CA ILE A 277 1.83 -16.86 3.74
C ILE A 277 0.47 -17.32 3.23
N TYR A 278 -0.41 -16.37 2.92
CA TYR A 278 -1.70 -16.64 2.32
C TYR A 278 -1.65 -16.34 0.82
N ALA A 279 -2.32 -17.17 0.02
CA ALA A 279 -2.62 -16.87 -1.38
C ALA A 279 -4.06 -16.37 -1.48
N ILE A 280 -4.24 -15.15 -2.00
CA ILE A 280 -5.53 -14.53 -2.22
C ILE A 280 -5.89 -14.65 -3.70
N ASP A 281 -6.98 -15.36 -3.98
CA ASP A 281 -7.58 -15.41 -5.31
C ASP A 281 -8.54 -14.23 -5.45
N LEU A 282 -8.07 -13.17 -6.11
CA LEU A 282 -8.84 -11.95 -6.36
C LEU A 282 -9.77 -12.13 -7.56
N LYS A 283 -11.02 -11.70 -7.40
CA LYS A 283 -12.05 -11.69 -8.45
C LYS A 283 -12.63 -10.29 -8.59
N ALA A 284 -12.65 -9.78 -9.82
CA ALA A 284 -13.31 -8.51 -10.12
C ALA A 284 -14.79 -8.56 -9.74
N LYS A 285 -15.30 -7.47 -9.16
CA LYS A 285 -16.69 -7.27 -8.78
C LYS A 285 -17.03 -5.78 -8.91
N GLY A 286 -17.75 -5.42 -9.97
CA GLY A 286 -17.98 -4.03 -10.32
C GLY A 286 -16.65 -3.31 -10.60
N ALA A 287 -16.48 -2.09 -10.10
CA ALA A 287 -15.26 -1.30 -10.24
C ALA A 287 -14.16 -1.66 -9.21
N SER A 288 -14.27 -2.82 -8.55
CA SER A 288 -13.36 -3.26 -7.50
C SER A 288 -13.20 -4.78 -7.48
N TYR A 289 -12.74 -5.33 -6.37
CA TYR A 289 -12.43 -6.75 -6.21
C TYR A 289 -13.01 -7.31 -4.92
N THR A 290 -13.30 -8.60 -4.96
CA THR A 290 -13.42 -9.46 -3.78
C THR A 290 -12.38 -10.57 -3.90
N GLY A 291 -12.26 -11.45 -2.91
CA GLY A 291 -11.32 -12.56 -3.03
C GLY A 291 -11.52 -13.65 -1.99
N THR A 292 -10.87 -14.78 -2.25
CA THR A 292 -10.86 -15.93 -1.34
C THR A 292 -9.44 -16.17 -0.83
N LYS A 293 -9.31 -16.31 0.49
CA LYS A 293 -8.05 -16.64 1.15
C LYS A 293 -7.80 -18.15 1.15
N THR A 294 -6.58 -18.56 0.81
CA THR A 294 -6.08 -19.93 1.00
C THR A 294 -4.76 -19.88 1.78
N ASP A 295 -4.60 -20.74 2.78
CA ASP A 295 -3.30 -20.93 3.45
C ASP A 295 -2.33 -21.56 2.44
N PHE A 296 -1.20 -20.89 2.18
CA PHE A 296 -0.19 -21.35 1.22
C PHE A 296 1.02 -21.96 1.92
N ILE A 297 1.60 -21.23 2.88
CA ILE A 297 2.69 -21.71 3.72
C ILE A 297 2.37 -21.38 5.18
N SER A 298 2.69 -22.29 6.08
CA SER A 298 2.57 -22.10 7.53
C SER A 298 3.75 -22.75 8.26
N GLY A 299 4.21 -22.12 9.34
CA GLY A 299 5.20 -22.71 10.24
C GLY A 299 5.09 -22.15 11.67
N GLY A 300 5.58 -22.90 12.66
CA GLY A 300 5.48 -22.52 14.07
C GLY A 300 6.84 -22.40 14.77
N PRO A 301 7.35 -21.19 15.05
CA PRO A 301 7.03 -19.90 14.42
C PRO A 301 7.78 -19.72 13.09
N LEU A 302 7.20 -18.99 12.14
CA LEU A 302 7.81 -18.65 10.85
C LEU A 302 7.65 -17.14 10.59
N PRO A 303 8.41 -16.26 11.26
CA PRO A 303 8.20 -14.81 11.23
C PRO A 303 8.54 -14.21 9.87
N VAL A 304 7.66 -14.39 8.88
CA VAL A 304 7.85 -14.00 7.48
C VAL A 304 7.87 -12.48 7.33
N THR A 305 8.84 -11.97 6.58
CA THR A 305 9.07 -10.53 6.44
C THR A 305 8.81 -10.00 5.03
N ASP A 306 9.27 -10.69 4.00
CA ASP A 306 9.07 -10.28 2.61
C ASP A 306 9.28 -11.46 1.66
N ALA A 307 8.73 -11.38 0.44
CA ALA A 307 8.87 -12.39 -0.60
C ALA A 307 9.06 -11.78 -1.99
N ILE A 308 9.79 -12.49 -2.85
CA ILE A 308 9.93 -12.20 -4.27
C ILE A 308 9.70 -13.45 -5.09
N ILE A 309 9.22 -13.27 -6.32
CA ILE A 309 9.39 -14.28 -7.37
C ILE A 309 10.69 -13.97 -8.10
N HIS A 310 11.64 -14.89 -8.05
CA HIS A 310 12.96 -14.66 -8.62
C HIS A 310 12.93 -14.83 -10.15
N PRO A 311 13.42 -13.85 -10.94
CA PRO A 311 13.13 -13.78 -12.37
C PRO A 311 13.84 -14.86 -13.21
N LYS A 312 14.93 -15.45 -12.72
CA LYS A 312 15.70 -16.44 -13.49
C LYS A 312 15.16 -17.86 -13.39
N ASP A 313 14.65 -18.25 -12.24
CA ASP A 313 14.19 -19.63 -11.97
C ASP A 313 12.70 -19.71 -11.63
N GLY A 314 12.03 -18.58 -11.45
CA GLY A 314 10.61 -18.49 -11.12
C GLY A 314 10.26 -19.13 -9.78
N ALA A 315 11.22 -19.34 -8.88
CA ALA A 315 10.94 -19.78 -7.53
C ALA A 315 10.51 -18.57 -6.68
N MET A 316 9.65 -18.80 -5.69
CA MET A 316 9.42 -17.80 -4.65
C MET A 316 10.54 -17.91 -3.62
N TYR A 317 11.14 -16.78 -3.28
CA TYR A 317 12.04 -16.66 -2.15
C TYR A 317 11.38 -15.78 -1.10
N PHE A 318 11.36 -16.22 0.15
CA PHE A 318 10.88 -15.40 1.26
C PHE A 318 11.88 -15.40 2.40
N ALA A 319 11.92 -14.28 3.11
CA ALA A 319 12.76 -14.12 4.29
C ALA A 319 11.93 -14.26 5.57
N ILE A 320 12.59 -14.70 6.63
CA ILE A 320 12.10 -14.61 8.01
C ILE A 320 13.03 -13.74 8.84
N GLY A 321 12.53 -13.19 9.94
CA GLY A 321 13.35 -12.47 10.91
C GLY A 321 12.61 -11.29 11.54
N GLY A 322 13.33 -10.18 11.74
CA GLY A 322 12.82 -8.97 12.39
C GLY A 322 12.89 -9.03 13.92
N ARG A 323 12.94 -7.86 14.57
CA ARG A 323 13.01 -7.75 16.05
C ARG A 323 14.15 -8.55 16.68
N LYS A 324 15.29 -8.62 15.99
CA LYS A 324 16.53 -9.32 16.41
C LYS A 324 16.37 -10.83 16.63
N VAL A 325 15.32 -11.46 16.08
CA VAL A 325 15.22 -12.93 16.02
C VAL A 325 16.08 -13.48 14.88
N GLN A 326 16.25 -14.80 14.83
CA GLN A 326 17.00 -15.46 13.77
C GLN A 326 16.43 -15.15 12.38
N SER A 327 17.29 -14.71 11.46
CA SER A 327 16.96 -14.52 10.05
C SER A 327 17.19 -15.79 9.24
N GLY A 328 16.44 -15.93 8.15
CA GLY A 328 16.59 -17.04 7.21
C GLY A 328 16.01 -16.70 5.85
N LEU A 329 16.50 -17.37 4.81
CA LEU A 329 15.99 -17.28 3.45
C LEU A 329 15.48 -18.65 3.02
N TYR A 330 14.24 -18.71 2.58
CA TYR A 330 13.58 -19.92 2.12
C TYR A 330 13.31 -19.83 0.63
N ARG A 331 13.42 -20.97 -0.05
CA ARG A 331 13.08 -21.14 -1.46
C ARG A 331 11.87 -22.07 -1.57
N VAL A 332 10.89 -21.66 -2.36
CA VAL A 332 9.66 -22.41 -2.61
C VAL A 332 9.58 -22.74 -4.09
N THR A 333 9.46 -24.02 -4.40
CA THR A 333 9.33 -24.56 -5.76
C THR A 333 8.14 -25.50 -5.84
N TYR A 334 7.47 -25.54 -7.00
CA TYR A 334 6.43 -26.53 -7.26
C TYR A 334 7.06 -27.84 -7.74
N VAL A 335 6.67 -28.96 -7.13
CA VAL A 335 7.13 -30.32 -7.45
C VAL A 335 6.00 -31.23 -7.96
N GLY A 336 4.81 -30.66 -8.17
CA GLY A 336 3.66 -31.41 -8.67
C GLY A 336 3.64 -31.56 -10.19
N LYS A 337 2.51 -32.01 -10.73
CA LYS A 337 2.35 -32.36 -12.16
C LYS A 337 1.56 -31.34 -12.99
N GLU A 338 0.94 -30.35 -12.35
CA GLU A 338 0.18 -29.32 -13.08
C GLU A 338 1.11 -28.44 -13.92
N SER A 339 0.55 -27.83 -14.96
CA SER A 339 1.31 -26.95 -15.84
C SER A 339 1.80 -25.71 -15.10
N THR A 340 3.08 -25.40 -15.29
CA THR A 340 3.75 -24.17 -14.83
C THR A 340 4.08 -23.23 -15.99
N ALA A 341 3.40 -23.41 -17.13
CA ALA A 341 3.49 -22.48 -18.25
C ALA A 341 3.07 -21.07 -17.79
N PRO A 342 3.72 -20.00 -18.30
CA PRO A 342 3.34 -18.64 -17.97
C PRO A 342 1.86 -18.36 -18.27
N ILE A 343 1.19 -17.71 -17.33
CA ILE A 343 -0.16 -17.17 -17.54
C ILE A 343 -0.13 -15.93 -18.45
N SER A 344 -1.31 -15.53 -18.95
CA SER A 344 -1.45 -14.26 -19.66
C SER A 344 -1.28 -13.08 -18.70
N THR A 345 -0.53 -12.08 -19.14
CA THR A 345 -0.32 -10.82 -18.40
C THR A 345 -1.21 -9.68 -18.91
N ALA A 346 -2.12 -9.97 -19.85
CA ALA A 346 -3.02 -8.98 -20.42
C ALA A 346 -4.09 -8.56 -19.41
N ALA A 347 -4.32 -7.25 -19.30
CA ALA A 347 -5.41 -6.71 -18.50
C ALA A 347 -6.77 -7.25 -18.98
N LYS A 348 -7.62 -7.64 -18.03
CA LYS A 348 -8.99 -8.14 -18.28
C LYS A 348 -9.93 -6.95 -18.45
N PRO A 349 -10.73 -6.84 -19.52
CA PRO A 349 -11.60 -5.68 -19.73
C PRO A 349 -12.69 -5.56 -18.64
N SER A 350 -13.01 -4.33 -18.22
CA SER A 350 -14.11 -4.04 -17.28
C SER A 350 -14.64 -2.64 -17.48
N ALA A 351 -15.92 -2.53 -17.89
CA ALA A 351 -16.55 -1.25 -18.13
C ALA A 351 -16.70 -0.42 -16.85
N GLU A 352 -16.94 -1.07 -15.70
CA GLU A 352 -17.05 -0.39 -14.41
C GLU A 352 -15.71 0.17 -13.93
N ARG A 353 -14.61 -0.58 -14.13
CA ARG A 353 -13.26 -0.10 -13.82
C ARG A 353 -12.87 1.04 -14.74
N ASP A 354 -13.13 0.91 -16.04
CA ASP A 354 -12.85 1.96 -17.04
C ASP A 354 -13.63 3.24 -16.70
N LEU A 355 -14.90 3.13 -16.31
CA LEU A 355 -15.71 4.26 -15.84
C LEU A 355 -15.12 4.89 -14.56
N ARG A 356 -14.70 4.07 -13.59
CA ARG A 356 -14.07 4.59 -12.38
C ARG A 356 -12.77 5.33 -12.74
N HIS A 357 -11.91 4.81 -13.61
CA HIS A 357 -10.71 5.52 -14.08
C HIS A 357 -11.03 6.84 -14.79
N GLN A 358 -12.12 6.90 -15.58
CA GLN A 358 -12.58 8.16 -16.19
C GLN A 358 -13.01 9.20 -15.14
N LEU A 359 -13.63 8.78 -14.04
CA LEU A 359 -13.96 9.66 -12.91
C LEU A 359 -12.70 10.10 -12.17
N GLU A 360 -11.78 9.16 -11.92
CA GLU A 360 -10.51 9.41 -11.24
C GLU A 360 -9.58 10.38 -11.99
N ALA A 361 -9.74 10.50 -13.32
CA ALA A 361 -9.03 11.48 -14.14
C ALA A 361 -9.33 12.94 -13.75
N PHE A 362 -10.44 13.20 -13.04
CA PHE A 362 -10.76 14.52 -12.48
C PHE A 362 -10.17 14.76 -11.08
N HIS A 363 -9.57 13.76 -10.43
CA HIS A 363 -9.01 13.91 -9.10
C HIS A 363 -7.78 14.83 -9.11
N GLY A 364 -7.66 15.69 -8.10
CA GLY A 364 -6.53 16.62 -7.96
C GLY A 364 -6.53 17.79 -8.94
N ARG A 365 -7.61 18.02 -9.69
CA ARG A 365 -7.69 19.14 -10.65
C ARG A 365 -9.09 19.73 -10.71
N LYS A 366 -9.13 21.01 -11.08
CA LYS A 366 -10.36 21.70 -11.47
C LYS A 366 -10.61 21.46 -12.96
N ASP A 367 -11.82 21.08 -13.31
CA ASP A 367 -12.25 20.87 -14.69
C ASP A 367 -13.74 21.22 -14.85
N PRO A 368 -14.10 22.12 -15.79
CA PRO A 368 -15.50 22.55 -15.96
C PRO A 368 -16.44 21.42 -16.39
N LYS A 369 -15.92 20.26 -16.86
CA LYS A 369 -16.73 19.09 -17.21
C LYS A 369 -16.93 18.13 -16.04
N ALA A 370 -16.14 18.25 -14.96
CA ALA A 370 -16.12 17.26 -13.87
C ALA A 370 -17.48 17.11 -13.20
N VAL A 371 -18.13 18.21 -12.79
CA VAL A 371 -19.44 18.15 -12.12
C VAL A 371 -20.48 17.50 -13.03
N ALA A 372 -20.57 17.94 -14.28
CA ALA A 372 -21.55 17.41 -15.24
C ALA A 372 -21.34 15.92 -15.50
N PHE A 373 -20.09 15.48 -15.64
CA PHE A 373 -19.75 14.08 -15.89
C PHE A 373 -19.94 13.20 -14.64
N ALA A 374 -19.46 13.63 -13.47
CA ALA A 374 -19.45 12.83 -12.26
C ALA A 374 -20.83 12.71 -11.58
N TRP A 375 -21.66 13.76 -11.63
CA TRP A 375 -22.93 13.80 -10.87
C TRP A 375 -23.86 12.60 -11.09
N PRO A 376 -24.11 12.13 -12.33
CA PRO A 376 -24.99 10.99 -12.57
C PRO A 376 -24.51 9.68 -11.93
N HIS A 377 -23.23 9.60 -11.56
CA HIS A 377 -22.60 8.43 -10.98
C HIS A 377 -22.62 8.40 -9.45
N LEU A 378 -23.03 9.50 -8.79
CA LEU A 378 -23.26 9.53 -7.34
C LEU A 378 -24.40 8.59 -6.90
N ARG A 379 -25.32 8.24 -7.81
CA ARG A 379 -26.38 7.25 -7.59
C ARG A 379 -26.03 5.83 -8.02
N SER A 380 -24.78 5.57 -8.43
CA SER A 380 -24.37 4.24 -8.88
C SER A 380 -24.60 3.22 -7.75
N PRO A 381 -25.06 1.98 -8.03
CA PRO A 381 -25.10 0.93 -7.01
C PRO A 381 -23.68 0.51 -6.59
N ASP A 382 -22.68 0.71 -7.45
CA ASP A 382 -21.28 0.44 -7.17
C ASP A 382 -20.66 1.56 -6.32
N ARG A 383 -20.18 1.19 -5.13
CA ARG A 383 -19.60 2.11 -4.15
C ARG A 383 -18.30 2.76 -4.63
N PHE A 384 -17.47 2.05 -5.38
CA PHE A 384 -16.19 2.58 -5.87
C PHE A 384 -16.42 3.60 -7.00
N ILE A 385 -17.47 3.41 -7.80
CA ILE A 385 -17.93 4.42 -8.76
C ILE A 385 -18.49 5.65 -8.03
N ARG A 386 -19.36 5.47 -7.02
CA ARG A 386 -19.86 6.60 -6.21
C ARG A 386 -18.73 7.38 -5.54
N TRP A 387 -17.74 6.66 -5.01
CA TRP A 387 -16.56 7.25 -4.38
C TRP A 387 -15.77 8.12 -5.36
N ALA A 388 -15.40 7.58 -6.52
CA ALA A 388 -14.65 8.33 -7.53
C ALA A 388 -15.44 9.55 -8.02
N ALA A 389 -16.75 9.41 -8.23
CA ALA A 389 -17.62 10.54 -8.58
C ALA A 389 -17.66 11.62 -7.49
N ARG A 390 -17.77 11.23 -6.22
CA ARG A 390 -17.75 12.18 -5.09
C ARG A 390 -16.42 12.92 -5.02
N VAL A 391 -15.29 12.20 -5.06
CA VAL A 391 -13.95 12.81 -5.02
C VAL A 391 -13.75 13.77 -6.19
N ALA A 392 -14.16 13.40 -7.40
CA ALA A 392 -14.12 14.29 -8.56
C ALA A 392 -14.86 15.62 -8.31
N ILE A 393 -16.06 15.58 -7.70
CA ILE A 393 -16.84 16.78 -7.36
C ILE A 393 -16.19 17.57 -6.22
N THR A 394 -15.63 16.91 -5.21
CA THR A 394 -14.93 17.54 -4.09
C THR A 394 -13.74 18.40 -4.55
N HIS A 395 -13.10 18.05 -5.66
CA HIS A 395 -12.02 18.85 -6.25
C HIS A 395 -12.51 20.09 -7.03
N GLN A 396 -13.81 20.24 -7.25
CA GLN A 396 -14.40 21.36 -8.01
C GLN A 396 -14.84 22.52 -7.10
N PRO A 397 -14.87 23.76 -7.61
CA PRO A 397 -15.38 24.90 -6.87
C PRO A 397 -16.79 24.65 -6.31
N VAL A 398 -16.95 24.82 -4.99
CA VAL A 398 -18.22 24.53 -4.28
C VAL A 398 -19.41 25.29 -4.86
N SER A 399 -19.18 26.51 -5.36
CA SER A 399 -20.21 27.33 -6.02
C SER A 399 -20.84 26.69 -7.25
N GLU A 400 -20.16 25.74 -7.91
CA GLU A 400 -20.67 25.07 -9.11
C GLU A 400 -21.71 23.99 -8.82
N TRP A 401 -21.76 23.48 -7.57
CA TRP A 401 -22.54 22.29 -7.27
C TRP A 401 -23.27 22.29 -5.92
N LYS A 402 -23.04 23.30 -5.07
CA LYS A 402 -23.71 23.44 -3.75
C LYS A 402 -25.24 23.37 -3.86
N ASP A 403 -25.85 24.20 -4.69
CA ASP A 403 -27.31 24.25 -4.79
C ASP A 403 -27.89 22.95 -5.34
N LYS A 404 -27.13 22.31 -6.25
CA LYS A 404 -27.47 20.98 -6.78
C LYS A 404 -27.42 19.90 -5.69
N ALA A 405 -26.43 19.94 -4.79
CA ALA A 405 -26.35 19.01 -3.66
C ALA A 405 -27.51 19.18 -2.68
N LEU A 406 -27.89 20.43 -2.38
CA LEU A 406 -29.00 20.73 -1.46
C LEU A 406 -30.38 20.38 -2.04
N ALA A 407 -30.52 20.34 -3.36
CA ALA A 407 -31.75 19.99 -4.06
C ALA A 407 -31.81 18.51 -4.50
N GLU A 408 -30.75 17.72 -4.31
CA GLU A 408 -30.70 16.31 -4.73
C GLU A 408 -31.65 15.46 -3.88
N THR A 409 -32.43 14.61 -4.56
CA THR A 409 -33.49 13.79 -3.92
C THR A 409 -33.26 12.30 -4.07
N ASP A 410 -32.39 11.86 -4.99
CA ASP A 410 -31.96 10.46 -5.04
C ASP A 410 -31.18 10.11 -3.76
N PRO A 411 -31.58 9.09 -2.99
CA PRO A 411 -30.97 8.81 -1.68
C PRO A 411 -29.46 8.53 -1.73
N PHE A 412 -28.98 7.86 -2.78
CA PHE A 412 -27.55 7.58 -2.92
C PHE A 412 -26.80 8.86 -3.29
N ALA A 413 -27.28 9.58 -4.31
CA ALA A 413 -26.62 10.80 -4.75
C ALA A 413 -26.64 11.91 -3.68
N CYS A 414 -27.77 12.07 -3.00
CA CYS A 414 -27.95 13.03 -1.92
C CYS A 414 -26.95 12.78 -0.78
N ASN A 415 -26.79 11.52 -0.34
CA ASN A 415 -25.85 11.16 0.71
C ASN A 415 -24.39 11.49 0.32
N GLU A 416 -23.96 11.13 -0.90
CA GLU A 416 -22.59 11.43 -1.37
C GLU A 416 -22.35 12.94 -1.54
N ALA A 417 -23.32 13.67 -2.10
CA ALA A 417 -23.22 15.11 -2.37
C ALA A 417 -23.23 15.94 -1.09
N LEU A 418 -24.11 15.63 -0.13
CA LEU A 418 -24.17 16.33 1.16
C LEU A 418 -22.95 16.02 2.03
N LEU A 419 -22.44 14.79 1.99
CA LEU A 419 -21.19 14.43 2.66
C LEU A 419 -20.02 15.25 2.10
N ALA A 420 -19.89 15.34 0.76
CA ALA A 420 -18.88 16.18 0.13
C ALA A 420 -19.05 17.65 0.53
N LEU A 421 -20.29 18.16 0.53
CA LEU A 421 -20.60 19.55 0.90
C LEU A 421 -20.21 19.86 2.35
N ALA A 422 -20.51 18.95 3.28
CA ALA A 422 -20.15 19.08 4.68
C ALA A 422 -18.63 19.11 4.86
N GLN A 423 -17.88 18.26 4.14
CA GLN A 423 -16.42 18.20 4.24
C GLN A 423 -15.74 19.45 3.67
N VAL A 424 -16.17 19.95 2.51
CA VAL A 424 -15.59 21.15 1.90
C VAL A 424 -15.99 22.43 2.65
N GLY A 425 -17.22 22.47 3.19
CA GLY A 425 -17.75 23.65 3.89
C GLY A 425 -17.35 23.74 5.35
N GLY A 426 -17.17 22.59 6.03
CA GLY A 426 -16.69 22.54 7.40
C GLY A 426 -15.19 22.83 7.49
N ILE A 427 -14.75 23.40 8.62
CA ILE A 427 -13.32 23.58 8.94
C ILE A 427 -13.04 22.79 10.21
N CYS A 428 -12.19 21.77 10.11
CA CYS A 428 -11.73 21.05 11.29
C CYS A 428 -10.58 21.84 11.94
N PRO A 429 -10.71 22.30 13.20
CA PRO A 429 -9.69 23.11 13.85
C PRO A 429 -8.38 22.35 14.11
N PHE A 430 -8.38 21.02 14.03
CA PHE A 430 -7.16 20.21 14.19
C PHE A 430 -6.36 20.06 12.89
N HIS A 431 -6.99 20.28 11.73
CA HIS A 431 -6.41 19.97 10.42
C HIS A 431 -6.34 21.15 9.47
N ARG A 432 -7.25 22.13 9.63
CA ARG A 432 -7.44 23.25 8.71
C ARG A 432 -7.59 24.59 9.46
N ALA A 433 -7.01 24.69 10.65
CA ALA A 433 -6.96 25.93 11.43
C ALA A 433 -6.08 27.00 10.77
#